data_AF-A0A974KVX9-F1
#
_entry.id   AF-A0A974KVX9-F1
#
_cell.length_a   1.000
_cell.length_b   1.000
_cell.length_c   1.000
_cell.angle_alpha   90.00
_cell.angle_beta   90.00
_cell.angle_gamma   90.00
#
_symmetry.space_group_name_H-M   'P 1'
#
loop_
_entity.id
_entity.type
_entity.pdbx_description
1 polymer ?
#
loop_
_entity_poly.entity_id
_entity_poly.type
_entity_poly.pdbx_seq_one_letter_code
_entity_poly.pdbx_strand_id
1 'polypeptide(L)'
;LLVASLLAAAGLAVTPVAPVQAAPAQGADALGGNPVPGVCMLSREAVFANAKVGQAASQHLKQLADQATSQLDTQRAPLQGDGQAFQQKAQALSEAQRKQQGQALQQRMEAFQTQASELNDRIQLTRSKVME
;
A
#
# COMPACT_ATOMS: atom_id res chain seq x y z
N LEU A 1 -42.98 -73.76 2.79
CA LEU A 1 -41.72 -73.76 3.56
C LEU A 1 -40.65 -73.11 2.69
N LEU A 2 -40.09 -71.99 3.19
CA LEU A 2 -38.88 -71.31 2.70
C LEU A 2 -37.72 -72.33 2.55
N VAL A 3 -36.66 -72.14 1.75
CA VAL A 3 -35.59 -71.14 1.92
C VAL A 3 -34.75 -70.97 0.63
N ALA A 4 -34.56 -69.70 0.27
CA ALA A 4 -33.42 -68.97 -0.30
C ALA A 4 -32.32 -69.64 -1.16
N SER A 5 -31.93 -68.93 -2.22
CA SER A 5 -30.53 -68.58 -2.52
C SER A 5 -30.51 -67.33 -3.41
N LEU A 6 -30.23 -66.17 -2.80
CA LEU A 6 -30.14 -64.86 -3.45
C LEU A 6 -28.69 -64.67 -3.95
N LEU A 7 -28.51 -64.51 -5.26
CA LEU A 7 -27.22 -64.19 -5.88
C LEU A 7 -26.88 -62.72 -5.60
N ALA A 8 -25.89 -62.48 -4.74
CA ALA A 8 -25.30 -61.15 -4.54
C ALA A 8 -23.99 -61.05 -5.35
N ALA A 9 -24.09 -60.62 -6.60
CA ALA A 9 -22.94 -60.12 -7.35
C ALA A 9 -22.67 -58.67 -6.90
N ALA A 10 -21.75 -58.49 -5.96
CA ALA A 10 -21.25 -57.17 -5.59
C ALA A 10 -20.40 -56.62 -6.74
N GLY A 11 -21.03 -55.92 -7.67
CA GLY A 11 -20.34 -55.12 -8.67
C GLY A 11 -19.58 -53.98 -7.97
N LEU A 12 -18.26 -54.07 -7.93
CA LEU A 12 -17.40 -52.94 -7.58
C LEU A 12 -17.54 -51.90 -8.69
N ALA A 13 -18.42 -50.92 -8.49
CA ALA A 13 -18.51 -49.74 -9.33
C ALA A 13 -17.25 -48.89 -9.11
N VAL A 14 -16.21 -49.14 -9.90
CA VAL A 14 -15.09 -48.20 -10.06
C VAL A 14 -15.65 -47.02 -10.84
N THR A 15 -16.02 -45.96 -10.13
CA THR A 15 -16.36 -44.69 -10.77
C THR A 15 -15.06 -44.12 -11.35
N PRO A 16 -14.95 -43.94 -12.68
CA PRO A 16 -13.80 -43.26 -13.25
C PRO A 16 -13.80 -41.83 -12.73
N VAL A 17 -12.79 -41.48 -11.93
CA VAL A 17 -12.53 -40.10 -11.54
C VAL A 17 -12.03 -39.39 -12.79
N ALA A 18 -12.93 -38.70 -13.49
CA ALA A 18 -12.55 -37.89 -14.63
C ALA A 18 -11.55 -36.83 -14.13
N PRO A 19 -10.42 -36.61 -14.83
CA PRO A 19 -9.55 -35.49 -14.49
C PRO A 19 -10.36 -34.21 -14.63
N VAL A 20 -10.56 -33.50 -13.52
CA VAL A 20 -11.07 -32.13 -13.54
C VAL A 20 -10.06 -31.32 -14.32
N GLN A 21 -10.43 -30.95 -15.55
CA GLN A 21 -9.69 -30.00 -16.34
C GLN A 21 -9.78 -28.66 -15.60
N ALA A 22 -8.66 -28.24 -15.02
CA ALA A 22 -8.55 -26.92 -14.42
C ALA A 22 -8.92 -25.88 -15.49
N ALA A 23 -9.93 -25.06 -15.21
CA ALA A 23 -10.30 -23.97 -16.09
C ALA A 23 -9.06 -23.11 -16.37
N PRO A 24 -8.84 -22.66 -17.62
CA PRO A 24 -7.70 -21.82 -17.94
C PRO A 24 -7.74 -20.59 -17.03
N ALA A 25 -6.63 -20.33 -16.33
CA ALA A 25 -6.49 -19.14 -15.50
C ALA A 25 -6.66 -17.91 -16.40
N GLN A 26 -7.83 -17.28 -16.32
CA GLN A 26 -8.15 -16.09 -17.09
C GLN A 26 -7.24 -14.95 -16.61
N GLY A 27 -6.27 -14.56 -17.44
CA GLY A 27 -5.41 -13.39 -17.19
C GLY A 27 -3.92 -13.67 -16.99
N ALA A 28 -3.46 -14.92 -17.06
CA ALA A 28 -2.03 -15.18 -17.18
C ALA A 28 -1.67 -15.19 -18.67
N ASP A 29 -0.92 -14.19 -19.14
CA ASP A 29 -0.06 -14.39 -20.31
C ASP A 29 0.67 -15.71 -20.08
N ALA A 30 0.36 -16.71 -20.91
CA ALA A 30 0.89 -18.04 -20.71
C ALA A 30 2.42 -17.92 -20.63
N LEU A 31 3.04 -18.49 -19.59
CA LEU A 31 4.48 -18.41 -19.33
C LEU A 31 5.36 -19.04 -20.45
N GLY A 32 4.76 -19.36 -21.60
CA GLY A 32 5.33 -20.10 -22.71
C GLY A 32 5.39 -21.60 -22.41
N GLY A 33 5.45 -22.39 -23.48
CA GLY A 33 5.70 -23.84 -23.41
C GLY A 33 4.53 -24.69 -22.92
N ASN A 34 4.78 -25.99 -22.83
CA ASN A 34 3.80 -26.97 -22.36
C ASN A 34 3.78 -27.02 -20.83
N PRO A 35 2.60 -27.11 -20.19
CA PRO A 35 2.50 -27.24 -18.74
C PRO A 35 3.12 -28.55 -18.25
N VAL A 36 3.86 -28.49 -17.14
CA VAL A 36 4.47 -29.67 -16.50
C VAL A 36 3.59 -30.12 -15.33
N PRO A 37 3.10 -31.39 -15.33
CA PRO A 37 2.30 -31.90 -14.22
C PRO A 37 3.04 -31.81 -12.88
N GLY A 38 2.37 -31.27 -11.86
CA GLY A 38 2.91 -31.14 -10.50
C GLY A 38 3.74 -29.87 -10.24
N VAL A 39 3.94 -29.00 -11.24
CA VAL A 39 4.67 -27.73 -11.08
C VAL A 39 3.69 -26.56 -11.10
N CYS A 40 3.74 -25.73 -10.05
CA CYS A 40 2.96 -24.49 -9.95
C CYS A 40 3.91 -23.29 -9.96
N MET A 41 3.61 -22.31 -10.81
CA MET A 41 4.31 -21.03 -10.84
C MET A 41 3.40 -19.93 -10.30
N LEU A 42 3.93 -19.07 -9.44
CA LEU A 42 3.20 -17.96 -8.84
C LEU A 42 4.09 -16.72 -8.83
N SER A 43 3.63 -15.63 -9.45
CA SER A 43 4.22 -14.32 -9.20
C SER A 43 3.58 -13.70 -7.97
N ARG A 44 4.37 -13.47 -6.93
CA ARG A 44 3.90 -12.83 -5.69
C ARG A 44 3.48 -11.39 -5.96
N GLU A 45 4.24 -10.70 -6.79
CA GLU A 45 4.00 -9.32 -7.21
C GLU A 45 2.66 -9.20 -7.93
N ALA A 46 2.38 -10.12 -8.87
CA ALA A 46 1.10 -10.17 -9.56
C ALA A 46 -0.06 -10.48 -8.60
N VAL A 47 0.15 -11.36 -7.61
CA VAL A 47 -0.86 -11.62 -6.58
C VAL A 47 -1.14 -10.36 -5.75
N PHE A 48 -0.13 -9.67 -5.25
CA PHE A 48 -0.33 -8.44 -4.47
C PHE A 48 -0.98 -7.32 -5.29
N ALA A 49 -0.57 -7.14 -6.56
CA ALA A 49 -1.13 -6.12 -7.43
C ALA A 49 -2.61 -6.38 -7.80
N ASN A 50 -3.00 -7.65 -7.97
CA ASN A 50 -4.37 -8.01 -8.37
C ASN A 50 -5.29 -8.34 -7.18
N ALA A 51 -4.74 -8.61 -6.00
CA ALA A 51 -5.52 -8.85 -4.80
C ALA A 51 -6.24 -7.58 -4.37
N LYS A 52 -7.54 -7.69 -4.05
CA LYS A 52 -8.34 -6.56 -3.54
C LYS A 52 -7.72 -5.92 -2.30
N VAL A 53 -7.09 -6.71 -1.42
CA VAL A 53 -6.39 -6.22 -0.24
C VAL A 53 -5.15 -5.38 -0.59
N GLY A 54 -4.38 -5.78 -1.61
CA GLY A 54 -3.21 -5.03 -2.07
C GLY A 54 -3.61 -3.74 -2.80
N GLN A 55 -4.70 -3.77 -3.56
CA GLN A 55 -5.29 -2.57 -4.17
C GLN A 55 -5.79 -1.59 -3.12
N ALA A 56 -6.53 -2.05 -2.11
CA ALA A 56 -7.02 -1.22 -1.01
C ALA A 56 -5.87 -0.63 -0.19
N ALA A 57 -4.85 -1.42 0.12
CA ALA A 57 -3.66 -0.95 0.84
C ALA A 57 -2.87 0.10 0.03
N SER A 58 -2.74 -0.10 -1.28
CA SER A 58 -2.12 0.88 -2.19
C SER A 58 -2.91 2.19 -2.25
N GLN A 59 -4.24 2.10 -2.32
CA GLN A 59 -5.12 3.27 -2.27
C GLN A 59 -5.00 4.03 -0.96
N HIS A 60 -4.97 3.31 0.17
CA HIS A 60 -4.80 3.91 1.48
C HIS A 60 -3.43 4.61 1.63
N LEU A 61 -2.36 3.97 1.14
CA LEU A 61 -1.03 4.60 1.11
C LEU A 61 -1.03 5.88 0.28
N LYS A 62 -1.70 5.89 -0.87
CA LYS A 62 -1.88 7.09 -1.68
C LYS A 62 -2.64 8.18 -0.92
N GLN A 63 -3.73 7.84 -0.25
CA GLN A 63 -4.51 8.79 0.55
C GLN A 63 -3.66 9.42 1.66
N LEU A 64 -2.84 8.63 2.36
CA LEU A 64 -1.92 9.15 3.39
C LEU A 64 -0.90 10.12 2.79
N ALA A 65 -0.33 9.81 1.62
CA ALA A 65 0.62 10.68 0.94
C ALA A 65 -0.03 12.00 0.48
N ASP A 66 -1.24 11.93 -0.07
CA ASP A 66 -1.99 13.11 -0.50
C ASP A 66 -2.36 14.00 0.70
N GLN A 67 -2.78 13.40 1.83
CA GLN A 67 -3.05 14.11 3.08
C GLN A 67 -1.81 14.79 3.66
N ALA A 68 -0.68 14.09 3.73
CA ALA A 68 0.59 14.66 4.20
C ALA A 68 1.03 15.84 3.34
N THR A 69 0.90 15.72 2.01
CA THR A 69 1.21 16.80 1.07
C THR A 69 0.33 18.03 1.34
N SER A 70 -1.00 17.83 1.43
CA SER A 70 -1.94 18.91 1.73
C SER A 70 -1.66 19.60 3.06
N GLN A 71 -1.29 18.83 4.09
CA GLN A 71 -0.95 19.35 5.41
C GLN A 71 0.30 20.23 5.39
N LEU A 72 1.34 19.81 4.66
CA LEU A 72 2.57 20.58 4.52
C LEU A 72 2.36 21.83 3.65
N ASP A 73 1.58 21.73 2.58
CA ASP A 73 1.31 22.86 1.69
C ASP A 73 0.52 23.97 2.41
N THR A 74 -0.44 23.59 3.26
CA THR A 74 -1.20 24.55 4.09
C THR A 74 -0.30 25.33 5.05
N GLN A 75 0.82 24.75 5.48
CA GLN A 75 1.77 25.39 6.39
C GLN A 75 2.91 26.13 5.67
N ARG A 76 3.27 25.70 4.45
CA ARG A 76 4.36 26.30 3.68
C ARG A 76 4.05 27.73 3.27
N ALA A 77 2.85 27.99 2.76
CA ALA A 77 2.44 29.32 2.30
C ALA A 77 2.54 30.40 3.41
N PRO A 78 1.97 30.20 4.62
CA PRO A 78 2.12 31.18 5.70
C PRO A 78 3.56 31.34 6.17
N LEU A 79 4.36 30.27 6.25
CA LEU A 79 5.78 30.36 6.61
C LEU A 79 6.59 31.21 5.63
N GLN A 80 6.34 31.04 4.32
CA GLN A 80 6.98 31.85 3.29
C GLN A 80 6.57 33.32 3.39
N GLY A 81 5.27 33.58 3.61
CA GLY A 81 4.75 34.93 3.83
C GLY A 81 5.34 35.60 5.07
N ASP A 82 5.47 34.86 6.18
CA ASP A 82 6.07 35.35 7.42
C ASP A 82 7.55 35.68 7.25
N GLY A 83 8.30 34.86 6.50
CA GLY A 83 9.69 35.14 6.15
C GLY A 83 9.85 36.42 5.33
N GLN A 84 9.01 36.59 4.30
CA GLN A 84 9.01 37.82 3.49
C GLN A 84 8.62 39.05 4.32
N ALA A 85 7.56 38.94 5.14
CA ALA A 85 7.10 40.02 5.99
C ALA A 85 8.15 40.40 7.05
N PHE A 86 8.84 39.42 7.64
CA PHE A 86 9.95 39.66 8.55
C PHE A 86 11.09 40.39 7.85
N GLN A 87 11.49 39.96 6.65
CA GLN A 87 12.56 40.61 5.88
C GLN A 87 12.23 42.06 5.51
N GLN A 88 10.99 42.34 5.11
CA GLN A 88 10.53 43.70 4.81
C GLN A 88 10.50 44.61 6.06
N LYS A 89 10.08 44.07 7.21
CA LYS A 89 9.96 44.82 8.47
C LYS A 89 11.28 44.92 9.24
N ALA A 90 12.27 44.08 8.93
CA ALA A 90 13.50 43.93 9.71
C ALA A 90 14.24 45.25 9.98
N GLN A 91 14.21 46.18 9.01
CA GLN A 91 14.86 47.50 9.13
C GLN A 91 14.09 48.47 10.03
N ALA A 92 12.77 48.31 10.17
CA ALA A 92 11.92 49.13 11.03
C ALA A 92 11.80 48.57 12.46
N LEU A 93 12.24 47.34 12.70
CA LEU A 93 12.22 46.71 14.02
C LEU A 93 13.44 47.10 14.85
N SER A 94 13.24 47.28 16.16
CA SER A 94 14.34 47.35 17.12
C SER A 94 15.10 46.02 17.16
N GLU A 95 16.34 46.03 17.64
CA GLU A 95 17.16 44.81 17.72
C GLU A 95 16.50 43.72 18.57
N ALA A 96 15.89 44.10 19.70
CA ALA A 96 15.16 43.18 20.57
C ALA A 96 13.95 42.55 19.85
N GLN A 97 13.15 43.35 19.13
CA GLN A 97 12.00 42.86 18.36
C GLN A 97 12.43 41.95 17.22
N ARG A 98 13.52 42.31 16.52
CA ARG A 98 14.08 41.52 15.42
C ARG A 98 14.57 40.16 15.92
N LYS A 99 15.26 40.12 17.05
CA LYS A 99 15.72 38.87 17.68
C LYS A 99 14.54 37.99 18.11
N GLN A 100 13.54 38.56 18.78
CA GLN A 100 12.36 37.82 19.22
C GLN A 100 11.58 37.23 18.05
N GLN A 101 11.26 38.05 17.04
CA GLN A 101 10.49 37.59 15.87
C GLN A 101 11.29 36.61 15.02
N GLY A 102 12.60 36.83 14.85
CA GLY A 102 13.49 35.93 14.14
C GLY A 102 13.59 34.55 14.81
N GLN A 103 13.71 34.50 16.14
CA GLN A 103 13.71 33.25 16.89
C GLN A 103 12.38 32.50 16.77
N ALA A 104 11.24 33.21 16.87
CA ALA A 104 9.92 32.60 16.70
C ALA A 104 9.72 32.03 15.28
N LEU A 105 10.16 32.75 14.25
CA LEU A 105 10.11 32.26 12.87
C LEU A 105 11.02 31.05 12.68
N GLN A 106 12.25 31.08 13.20
CA GLN A 106 13.20 29.98 13.14
C GLN A 106 12.63 28.71 13.78
N GLN A 107 12.05 28.81 14.98
CA GLN A 107 11.41 27.68 15.67
C GLN A 107 10.29 27.07 14.85
N ARG A 108 9.48 27.90 14.18
CA ARG A 108 8.41 27.41 13.31
C ARG A 108 8.93 26.71 12.06
N MET A 109 10.01 27.21 11.47
CA MET A 109 10.67 26.57 10.33
C MET A 109 11.25 25.19 10.72
N GLU A 110 11.88 25.09 11.89
CA GLU A 110 12.39 23.83 12.44
C GLU A 110 11.27 22.83 12.74
N ALA A 111 10.16 23.30 13.33
CA ALA A 111 8.98 22.47 13.59
C ALA A 111 8.37 21.94 12.29
N PHE A 112 8.25 22.78 11.26
CA PHE A 112 7.80 22.36 9.93
C PHE A 112 8.72 21.31 9.32
N GLN A 113 10.04 21.51 9.39
CA GLN A 113 11.01 20.59 8.82
C GLN A 113 10.96 19.23 9.52
N THR A 114 10.85 19.23 10.85
CA THR A 114 10.67 18.02 11.66
C THR A 114 9.39 17.29 11.25
N GLN A 115 8.26 17.99 11.17
CA GLN A 115 6.99 17.39 10.77
C GLN A 115 7.05 16.78 9.36
N ALA A 116 7.70 17.46 8.41
CA ALA A 116 7.88 16.94 7.06
C ALA A 116 8.68 15.63 7.05
N SER A 117 9.75 15.55 7.84
CA SER A 117 10.54 14.32 8.01
C SER A 117 9.69 13.20 8.60
N GLU A 118 8.98 13.46 9.71
CA GLU A 118 8.18 12.43 10.36
C GLU A 118 7.04 11.91 9.48
N LEU A 119 6.40 12.77 8.70
CA LEU A 119 5.36 12.37 7.73
C LEU A 119 5.95 11.48 6.63
N ASN A 120 7.12 11.85 6.10
CA ASN A 120 7.82 11.01 5.13
C ASN A 120 8.16 9.64 5.72
N ASP A 121 8.71 9.59 6.93
CA ASP A 121 9.10 8.34 7.58
C ASP A 121 7.88 7.44 7.83
N ARG A 122 6.76 8.02 8.29
CA ARG A 122 5.50 7.29 8.46
C ARG A 122 4.97 6.70 7.15
N ILE A 123 5.07 7.43 6.05
CA ILE A 123 4.67 6.93 4.72
C ILE A 123 5.59 5.79 4.28
N GLN A 124 6.92 5.91 4.48
CA GLN A 124 7.86 4.84 4.11
C GLN A 124 7.66 3.58 4.96
N LEU A 125 7.42 3.72 6.26
CA LEU A 125 7.10 2.62 7.15
C LEU A 125 5.79 1.93 6.76
N THR A 126 4.76 2.72 6.39
CA THR A 126 3.49 2.15 5.90
C THR A 126 3.71 1.41 4.59
N ARG A 127 4.49 1.99 3.66
CA ARG A 127 4.82 1.36 2.39
C ARG A 127 5.55 0.04 2.58
N SER A 128 6.56 -0.02 3.45
CA SER A 128 7.26 -1.28 3.69
C SER A 128 6.32 -2.33 4.26
N LYS A 129 5.44 -1.96 5.20
CA LYS A 129 4.45 -2.86 5.80
C LYS A 129 3.40 -3.40 4.83
N VAL A 130 3.02 -2.63 3.81
CA VAL A 130 2.07 -3.06 2.78
C VAL A 130 2.70 -4.04 1.78
N MET A 131 4.02 -3.99 1.62
CA MET A 131 4.77 -4.79 0.63
C MET A 131 5.47 -6.03 1.26
N GLU A 132 5.30 -6.26 2.57
CA GLU A 132 5.67 -7.52 3.26
C GLU A 132 4.55 -8.57 3.11
#